data_AF-A0A9N9FFS4-F1
#
_entry.id   AF-A0A9N9FFS4-F1
#
_cell.length_a   1.000
_cell.length_b   1.000
_cell.length_c   1.000
_cell.angle_alpha   90.00
_cell.angle_beta   90.00
_cell.angle_gamma   90.00
#
_symmetry.space_group_name_H-M   'P 1'
#
loop_
_entity.id
_entity.type
_entity.pdbx_description
1 polymer ?
#
loop_
_entity_poly.entity_id
_entity_poly.type
_entity_poly.pdbx_seq_one_letter_code
_entity_poly.pdbx_strand_id
1 'polypeptide(L)'
;EAHKHYNEEAKAILWQSNRQIDLRTTGTYASASLRFFQDVTKVSRKAKDLSQEEDHWIKSAYMGALTWAELYEGIATELDFNEFYPNILAHGSIYWPIGADDVWLYLFQQEDAKLYQKKLDH
;
A
#
# COMPACT_ATOMS: atom_id res chain seq x y z
N GLU A 1 -9.96 -23.36 -17.16
CA GLU A 1 -9.84 -23.58 -15.70
C GLU A 1 -9.75 -22.27 -14.91
N ALA A 2 -8.84 -21.35 -15.24
CA ALA A 2 -8.69 -20.06 -14.54
C ALA A 2 -9.99 -19.24 -14.40
N HIS A 3 -10.80 -19.14 -15.46
CA HIS A 3 -12.09 -18.42 -15.40
C HIS A 3 -13.11 -19.08 -14.45
N LYS A 4 -13.08 -20.41 -14.32
CA LYS A 4 -13.96 -21.14 -13.40
C LYS A 4 -13.52 -20.90 -11.96
N HIS A 5 -12.21 -21.01 -11.70
CA HIS A 5 -11.61 -20.72 -10.40
C HIS A 5 -11.93 -19.30 -9.93
N TYR A 6 -11.71 -18.30 -10.80
CA TYR A 6 -12.04 -16.91 -10.49
C TYR A 6 -13.51 -16.71 -10.09
N ASN A 7 -14.44 -17.35 -10.79
CA ASN A 7 -15.86 -17.21 -10.47
C ASN A 7 -16.26 -17.90 -9.16
N GLU A 8 -15.63 -19.01 -8.82
CA GLU A 8 -15.85 -19.70 -7.55
C GLU A 8 -15.30 -18.88 -6.38
N GLU A 9 -14.09 -18.36 -6.53
CA GLU A 9 -13.44 -17.48 -5.57
C GLU A 9 -14.23 -16.16 -5.38
N ALA A 10 -14.67 -15.52 -6.47
CA ALA A 10 -15.49 -14.33 -6.40
C ALA A 10 -16.82 -14.55 -5.67
N LYS A 11 -17.45 -15.73 -5.83
CA LYS A 11 -18.66 -16.10 -5.08
C LYS A 11 -18.36 -16.30 -3.60
N ALA A 12 -17.24 -16.96 -3.27
CA ALA A 12 -16.81 -17.18 -1.89
C ALA A 12 -16.56 -15.85 -1.17
N ILE A 13 -15.82 -14.93 -1.79
CA ILE A 13 -15.54 -13.60 -1.25
C ILE A 13 -16.81 -12.78 -1.10
N LEU A 14 -17.72 -12.81 -2.08
CA LEU A 14 -19.02 -12.13 -1.98
C LEU A 14 -19.84 -12.66 -0.79
N TRP A 15 -19.81 -13.96 -0.55
CA TRP A 15 -20.50 -14.57 0.58
C TRP A 15 -19.86 -14.21 1.92
N GLN A 16 -18.55 -14.40 2.04
CA GLN A 16 -17.79 -14.15 3.28
C GLN A 16 -17.81 -12.67 3.70
N SER A 17 -17.79 -11.75 2.72
CA SER A 17 -17.88 -10.31 2.96
C SER A 17 -19.31 -9.81 3.19
N ASN A 18 -20.30 -10.69 3.30
CA ASN A 18 -21.73 -10.30 3.38
C ASN A 18 -22.14 -9.33 2.25
N ARG A 19 -21.74 -9.64 1.02
CA ARG A 19 -21.99 -8.88 -0.21
C ARG A 19 -21.30 -7.51 -0.29
N GLN A 20 -20.37 -7.19 0.60
CA GLN A 20 -19.65 -5.92 0.55
C GLN A 20 -18.57 -5.89 -0.54
N ILE A 21 -18.05 -7.05 -0.95
CA ILE A 21 -17.02 -7.18 -1.98
C ILE A 21 -17.56 -8.05 -3.12
N ASP A 22 -17.82 -7.47 -4.31
CA ASP A 22 -18.14 -8.22 -5.53
C ASP A 22 -17.07 -8.05 -6.60
N LEU A 23 -16.14 -9.00 -6.66
CA LEU A 23 -15.05 -9.03 -7.63
C LEU A 23 -15.52 -9.06 -9.09
N ARG A 24 -16.70 -9.61 -9.38
CA ARG A 24 -17.21 -9.67 -10.76
C ARG A 24 -17.69 -8.30 -11.24
N THR A 25 -18.04 -7.41 -10.30
CA THR A 25 -18.43 -6.03 -10.59
C THR A 25 -17.20 -5.13 -10.72
N THR A 26 -16.20 -5.31 -9.84
CA THR A 26 -15.01 -4.45 -9.80
C THR A 26 -13.86 -4.93 -10.68
N GLY A 27 -13.90 -6.18 -11.16
CA GLY A 27 -12.99 -6.76 -12.13
C GLY A 27 -11.67 -7.29 -11.56
N THR A 28 -11.00 -6.53 -10.68
CA THR A 28 -9.71 -6.93 -10.08
C THR A 28 -9.73 -6.83 -8.57
N TYR A 29 -8.84 -7.58 -7.90
CA TYR A 29 -8.62 -7.48 -6.45
C TYR A 29 -8.26 -6.05 -6.02
N ALA A 30 -7.34 -5.40 -6.75
CA ALA A 30 -6.93 -4.04 -6.42
C ALA A 30 -8.12 -3.05 -6.48
N SER A 31 -8.91 -3.12 -7.55
CA SER A 31 -10.10 -2.28 -7.71
C SER A 31 -11.18 -2.59 -6.65
N ALA A 32 -11.36 -3.87 -6.29
CA ALA A 32 -12.30 -4.29 -5.25
C ALA A 32 -11.88 -3.80 -3.87
N SER A 33 -10.62 -3.97 -3.51
CA SER A 33 -10.06 -3.53 -2.23
C SER A 33 -10.11 -2.01 -2.10
N LEU A 34 -9.74 -1.27 -3.16
CA LEU A 34 -9.84 0.19 -3.16
C LEU A 34 -11.30 0.64 -3.00
N ARG A 35 -12.23 0.00 -3.72
CA ARG A 35 -13.64 0.35 -3.63
C ARG A 35 -14.21 0.08 -2.23
N PHE A 36 -13.90 -1.09 -1.67
CA PHE A 36 -14.31 -1.46 -0.32
C PHE A 36 -13.75 -0.48 0.71
N PHE A 37 -12.46 -0.14 0.61
CA PHE A 37 -11.83 0.86 1.47
C PHE A 37 -12.54 2.21 1.40
N GLN A 38 -12.84 2.70 0.18
CA GLN A 38 -13.57 3.96 -0.01
C GLN A 38 -14.98 3.92 0.59
N ASP A 39 -15.72 2.83 0.42
CA ASP A 39 -17.08 2.69 0.92
C ASP A 39 -17.10 2.57 2.47
N VAL A 40 -16.11 1.93 3.09
CA VAL A 40 -15.98 1.81 4.56
C VAL A 40 -15.52 3.13 5.20
N THR A 41 -14.50 3.77 4.65
CA THR A 41 -13.90 5.00 5.21
C THR A 41 -14.66 6.27 4.83
N LYS A 42 -15.60 6.19 3.87
CA LYS A 42 -16.35 7.31 3.31
C LYS A 42 -15.46 8.42 2.72
N VAL A 43 -14.21 8.09 2.38
CA VAL A 43 -13.29 9.04 1.72
C VAL A 43 -13.75 9.31 0.29
N SER A 44 -13.30 10.44 -0.26
CA SER A 44 -13.60 10.80 -1.65
C SER A 44 -13.18 9.68 -2.60
N ARG A 45 -14.07 9.35 -3.55
CA ARG A 45 -13.79 8.36 -4.61
C ARG A 45 -12.73 8.84 -5.61
N LYS A 46 -12.48 10.15 -5.64
CA LYS A 46 -11.48 10.78 -6.49
C LYS A 46 -10.51 11.59 -5.63
N ALA A 47 -9.23 11.23 -5.70
CA ALA A 47 -8.16 12.08 -5.16
C ALA A 47 -8.04 13.36 -5.99
N LYS A 48 -7.47 14.42 -5.42
CA LYS A 48 -7.13 15.62 -6.19
C LYS A 48 -6.17 15.22 -7.32
N ASP A 49 -6.41 15.74 -8.52
CA ASP A 49 -5.48 15.53 -9.63
C ASP A 49 -4.15 16.22 -9.29
N LEU A 50 -3.06 15.45 -9.34
CA LEU A 50 -1.71 15.97 -9.11
C LEU A 50 -1.26 16.79 -10.33
N SER A 51 -0.46 17.82 -10.09
CA SER A 51 0.30 18.45 -11.18
C SER A 51 1.33 17.47 -11.74
N GLN A 52 1.79 17.72 -12.97
CA GLN A 52 2.83 16.88 -13.59
C GLN A 52 4.13 16.85 -12.79
N GLU A 53 4.47 17.97 -12.14
CA GLU A 53 5.68 18.07 -11.31
C GLU A 53 5.54 17.25 -10.02
N GLU A 54 4.41 17.37 -9.31
CA GLU A 54 4.13 16.57 -8.11
C GLU A 54 4.12 15.07 -8.43
N ASP A 55 3.45 14.66 -9.51
CA ASP A 55 3.40 13.26 -9.95
C ASP A 55 4.81 12.74 -10.28
N HIS A 56 5.64 13.55 -10.95
CA HIS A 56 7.01 13.18 -11.27
C HIS A 56 7.88 12.99 -10.01
N TRP A 57 7.81 13.92 -9.05
CA TRP A 57 8.57 13.81 -7.81
C TRP A 57 8.13 12.62 -6.96
N ILE A 58 6.82 12.40 -6.82
CA ILE A 58 6.28 11.25 -6.08
C ILE A 58 6.75 9.95 -6.72
N LYS A 59 6.65 9.81 -8.05
CA LYS A 59 7.12 8.62 -8.76
C LYS A 59 8.63 8.41 -8.65
N SER A 60 9.41 9.48 -8.59
CA SER A 60 10.87 9.42 -8.46
C SER A 60 11.31 9.01 -7.06
N ALA A 61 10.55 9.39 -6.03
CA ALA A 61 10.78 9.00 -4.64
C ALA A 61 10.16 7.63 -4.29
N TYR A 62 9.25 7.11 -5.11
CA TYR A 62 8.57 5.84 -4.87
C TYR A 62 9.55 4.68 -5.02
N MET A 63 9.91 4.07 -3.90
CA MET A 63 10.71 2.85 -3.84
C MET A 63 9.83 1.68 -3.40
N GLY A 64 10.00 0.54 -4.07
CA GLY A 64 9.32 -0.71 -3.72
C GLY A 64 9.98 -1.42 -2.54
N ALA A 65 9.82 -2.73 -2.47
CA ALA A 65 10.43 -3.56 -1.43
C ALA A 65 11.96 -3.52 -1.50
N LEU A 66 12.62 -3.53 -0.33
CA LEU A 66 14.05 -3.77 -0.22
C LEU A 66 14.31 -5.27 -0.41
N THR A 67 15.06 -5.63 -1.45
CA THR A 67 15.57 -6.99 -1.65
C THR A 67 17.09 -6.96 -1.57
N TRP A 68 17.65 -7.75 -0.69
CA TRP A 68 19.09 -7.78 -0.45
C TRP A 68 19.54 -9.21 -0.13
N ALA A 69 20.75 -9.54 -0.54
CA ALA A 69 21.36 -10.84 -0.30
C ALA A 69 22.87 -10.69 -0.15
N GLU A 70 23.44 -11.42 0.80
CA GLU A 70 24.87 -11.60 0.97
C GLU A 70 25.21 -13.09 0.96
N LEU A 71 26.46 -13.41 0.62
CA LEU A 71 26.94 -14.78 0.74
C LEU A 71 26.95 -15.17 2.22
N TYR A 72 26.22 -16.22 2.57
CA TYR A 72 26.15 -16.72 3.93
C TYR A 72 26.51 -18.20 3.98
N GLU A 73 27.46 -18.55 4.85
CA GLU A 73 27.84 -19.93 5.15
C GLU A 73 27.42 -20.27 6.58
N GLY A 74 26.45 -21.19 6.73
CA GLY A 74 25.94 -21.60 8.05
C GLY A 74 24.47 -22.02 8.01
N ILE A 75 23.92 -22.29 9.19
CA ILE A 75 22.48 -22.58 9.35
C ILE A 75 21.73 -21.26 9.43
N ALA A 76 20.82 -21.02 8.49
CA ALA A 76 19.96 -19.84 8.49
C ALA A 76 18.55 -20.17 8.98
N THR A 77 17.86 -19.16 9.52
CA THR A 77 16.43 -19.22 9.86
C THR A 77 15.71 -18.11 9.09
N GLU A 78 14.63 -18.47 8.41
CA GLU A 78 13.75 -17.53 7.72
C GLU A 78 12.72 -16.96 8.70
N LEU A 79 12.50 -15.65 8.64
CA LEU A 79 11.48 -14.94 9.39
C LEU A 79 10.65 -14.12 8.42
N ASP A 80 9.33 -14.12 8.61
CA ASP A 80 8.39 -13.34 7.82
C ASP A 80 7.45 -12.51 8.72
N PHE A 81 7.08 -11.33 8.23
CA PHE A 81 6.15 -10.43 8.89
C PHE A 81 4.75 -10.60 8.29
N ASN A 82 3.85 -11.17 9.10
CA ASN A 82 2.45 -11.28 8.73
C ASN A 82 1.87 -9.89 8.42
N GLU A 83 1.38 -9.71 7.19
CA GLU A 83 0.64 -8.51 6.77
C GLU A 83 1.44 -7.20 6.96
N PHE A 84 2.73 -7.20 6.63
CA PHE A 84 3.64 -6.05 6.83
C PHE A 84 3.05 -4.70 6.39
N TYR A 85 2.60 -4.57 5.13
CA TYR A 85 2.04 -3.30 4.62
C TYR A 85 0.71 -2.89 5.29
N PRO A 86 -0.29 -3.77 5.42
CA PRO A 86 -1.49 -3.46 6.22
C PRO A 86 -1.17 -3.04 7.66
N ASN A 87 -0.22 -3.70 8.32
CA ASN A 87 0.17 -3.38 9.69
C ASN A 87 0.76 -1.96 9.79
N ILE A 88 1.64 -1.60 8.86
CA ILE A 88 2.20 -0.24 8.76
C ILE A 88 1.10 0.79 8.51
N LEU A 89 0.11 0.49 7.66
CA LEU A 89 -1.01 1.42 7.40
C LEU A 89 -1.97 1.57 8.59
N ALA A 90 -2.10 0.55 9.43
CA ALA A 90 -3.00 0.56 10.59
C ALA A 90 -2.37 1.20 11.84
N HIS A 91 -1.06 1.02 12.04
CA HIS A 91 -0.35 1.39 13.26
C HIS A 91 0.77 2.40 13.06
N GLY A 92 1.30 2.53 11.85
CA GLY A 92 2.24 3.58 11.53
C GLY A 92 1.55 4.94 11.62
N SER A 93 2.31 5.98 11.96
CA SER A 93 1.89 7.38 11.83
C SER A 93 1.73 7.80 10.35
N ILE A 94 1.35 6.87 9.48
CA ILE A 94 1.14 7.06 8.05
C ILE A 94 -0.34 7.38 7.86
N TYR A 95 -0.63 8.67 7.81
CA TYR A 95 -1.93 9.16 7.42
C TYR A 95 -2.00 9.19 5.90
N TRP A 96 -3.16 8.82 5.35
CA TRP A 96 -3.46 9.16 3.96
C TRP A 96 -3.50 10.69 3.86
N PRO A 97 -2.82 11.32 2.88
CA PRO A 97 -2.99 12.75 2.67
C PRO A 97 -4.39 12.96 2.10
N ILE A 98 -5.33 13.32 2.98
CA ILE A 98 -6.74 13.53 2.64
C ILE A 98 -6.96 15.00 2.23
N GLY A 99 -6.04 15.91 2.59
CA GLY A 99 -6.04 17.33 2.21
C GLY A 99 -4.76 17.82 1.52
N ALA A 100 -4.87 18.96 0.83
CA ALA A 100 -3.73 19.64 0.17
C ALA A 100 -2.61 20.05 1.17
N ASP A 101 -2.95 20.17 2.45
CA ASP A 101 -2.04 20.59 3.51
C ASP A 101 -1.25 19.41 4.12
N ASP A 102 -1.65 18.16 3.85
CA ASP A 102 -1.03 16.95 4.43
C ASP A 102 0.22 16.47 3.65
N VAL A 103 0.37 16.88 2.39
CA VAL A 103 1.51 16.50 1.54
C VAL A 103 2.83 17.05 2.11
N TRP A 104 2.79 18.24 2.72
CA TRP A 104 3.97 18.87 3.32
C TRP A 104 4.48 18.13 4.56
N LEU A 105 3.58 17.61 5.40
CA LEU A 105 3.96 16.83 6.60
C LEU A 105 4.65 15.50 6.23
N TYR A 106 4.22 14.85 5.14
CA TYR A 106 4.86 13.64 4.62
C TYR A 106 6.27 13.92 4.07
N LEU A 107 6.47 15.05 3.38
CA LEU A 107 7.77 15.46 2.87
C LEU A 107 8.75 15.82 4.01
N PHE A 108 8.29 16.47 5.08
CA PHE A 108 9.12 16.77 6.25
C PHE A 108 9.62 15.50 6.96
N GLN A 109 8.78 14.46 7.09
CA GLN A 109 9.21 13.18 7.69
C GLN A 109 10.27 12.46 6.85
N GLN A 110 10.23 12.62 5.51
CA GLN A 110 11.22 12.04 4.59
C GLN A 110 12.58 12.76 4.67
N GLU A 111 12.60 14.08 4.91
CA GLU A 111 13.85 14.83 5.10
C GLU A 111 14.55 14.45 6.42
N ASP A 112 13.80 14.27 7.51
CA ASP A 112 14.35 13.80 8.78
C ASP A 112 14.94 12.39 8.64
N ALA A 113 14.26 11.47 7.95
CA ALA A 113 14.78 10.12 7.70
C ALA A 113 16.11 10.14 6.92
N LYS A 114 16.25 11.04 5.93
CA LYS A 114 17.52 11.24 5.20
C LYS A 114 18.62 11.82 6.10
N LEU A 115 18.27 12.69 7.03
CA LEU A 115 19.20 13.27 8.00
C LEU A 115 19.73 12.22 8.99
N TYR A 116 18.89 11.26 9.40
CA TYR A 116 19.30 10.14 10.24
C TYR A 116 20.23 9.17 9.51
N GLN A 117 19.97 8.87 8.23
CA GLN A 117 20.85 8.02 7.43
C GLN A 117 22.26 8.63 7.28
N LYS A 118 22.33 9.94 7.02
CA LYS A 118 23.60 10.67 6.89
C LYS A 118 24.45 10.71 8.19
N LYS A 119 23.82 10.52 9.35
CA LYS A 119 24.52 10.43 10.65
C LYS A 119 25.05 9.02 10.95
N LEU A 120 24.56 7.99 10.27
CA LEU A 120 25.04 6.61 10.41
C LEU A 120 26.22 6.31 9.47
N ASP A 121 26.38 7.10 8.40
CA ASP A 121 27.46 6.98 7.42
C ASP A 121 28.75 7.76 7.82
N HIS A 122 28.83 8.27 9.06
CA HIS A 122 29.99 8.95 9.67
C HIS A 122 30.38 8.30 10.99
#